data_AF-A0A2V9VFQ6-F1
#
_entry.id   AF-A0A2V9VFQ6-F1
#
_cell.length_a   1.000
_cell.length_b   1.000
_cell.length_c   1.000
_cell.angle_alpha   90.00
_cell.angle_beta   90.00
_cell.angle_gamma   90.00
#
_symmetry.space_group_name_H-M   'P 1'
#
loop_
_entity.id
_entity.type
_entity.pdbx_description
1 polymer ?
#
loop_
_entity_poly.entity_id
_entity_poly.type
_entity_poly.pdbx_seq_one_letter_code
_entity_poly.pdbx_strand_id
1 'polypeptide(L)' 'MCSLAQVCALHEIVSLKVVGRNDAREITLFKSVGFALEDLVVAALLYERERNN' A
#
# COMPACT_ATOMS: atom_id res chain seq x y z
N MET A 1 21.92 16.07 -13.06
CA MET A 1 20.46 15.91 -13.21
C MET A 1 19.97 15.15 -11.99
N CYS A 2 19.23 15.79 -11.09
CA CYS A 2 18.61 15.14 -9.94
C CYS A 2 17.37 14.41 -10.47
N SER A 3 17.43 13.09 -10.65
CA SER A 3 16.23 12.32 -11.03
C SER A 3 15.24 12.41 -9.88
N LEU A 4 14.06 12.97 -10.16
CA LEU A 4 12.94 13.04 -9.22
C LEU A 4 12.75 11.69 -8.53
N ALA A 5 12.54 11.70 -7.20
CA ALA A 5 12.24 10.49 -6.44
C ALA A 5 11.12 9.70 -7.13
N GLN A 6 11.33 8.40 -7.31
CA GLN A 6 10.39 7.52 -7.99
C GLN A 6 9.14 7.36 -7.12
N VAL A 7 8.06 8.08 -7.45
CA VAL A 7 6.75 7.96 -6.78
C VAL A 7 5.95 6.87 -7.46
N CYS A 8 5.46 5.90 -6.68
CA CYS A 8 4.53 4.87 -7.14
C CYS A 8 3.40 4.69 -6.12
N ALA A 9 2.27 4.15 -6.57
CA ALA A 9 1.16 3.84 -5.68
C ALA A 9 1.39 2.50 -4.95
N LEU A 10 0.85 2.38 -3.73
CA LEU A 10 1.03 1.17 -2.91
C LEU A 10 0.56 -0.11 -3.62
N HIS A 11 -0.53 -0.03 -4.39
CA HIS A 11 -1.07 -1.19 -5.12
C HIS A 11 -0.10 -1.72 -6.20
N GLU A 12 0.79 -0.89 -6.74
CA GLU A 12 1.77 -1.31 -7.75
C GLU A 12 2.85 -2.19 -7.13
N ILE A 13 3.25 -1.90 -5.89
CA ILE A 13 4.17 -2.74 -5.12
C ILE A 13 3.48 -4.05 -4.71
N VAL A 14 2.26 -3.97 -4.16
CA VAL A 14 1.52 -5.16 -3.68
C VAL A 14 1.18 -6.12 -4.83
N SER A 15 0.93 -5.60 -6.04
CA SER A 15 0.69 -6.42 -7.24
C SER A 15 1.96 -6.83 -7.98
N LEU A 16 3.14 -6.58 -7.41
CA LEU A 16 4.46 -6.87 -7.99
C LEU A 16 4.72 -6.22 -9.36
N LYS A 17 3.99 -5.16 -9.71
CA LYS A 17 4.24 -4.35 -10.91
C LYS A 17 5.48 -3.47 -10.75
N VAL A 18 5.76 -3.04 -9.53
CA VAL A 18 6.93 -2.24 -9.16
C VAL A 18 7.64 -2.94 -8.01
N VAL A 19 8.95 -3.15 -8.13
CA VAL A 19 9.77 -3.64 -7.01
C VAL A 19 9.94 -2.50 -6.01
N GLY A 20 9.72 -2.79 -4.72
CA GLY A 20 9.88 -1.82 -3.64
C GLY A 20 11.34 -1.40 -3.44
N ARG A 21 11.97 -1.82 -2.34
CA ARG A 21 13.40 -1.55 -2.10
C ARG A 21 14.26 -2.41 -3.04
N ASN A 22 15.23 -1.80 -3.72
CA ASN A 22 16.16 -2.47 -4.63
C ASN A 22 17.60 -2.52 -4.11
N ASP A 23 17.99 -1.64 -3.19
CA ASP A 23 19.31 -1.61 -2.56
C ASP A 23 19.20 -1.37 -1.05
N ALA A 24 20.11 -1.97 -0.27
CA ALA A 24 20.09 -1.87 1.19
C ALA A 24 20.40 -0.46 1.72
N ARG A 25 21.04 0.39 0.91
CA ARG A 25 21.41 1.78 1.24
C ARG A 25 20.27 2.76 0.96
N GLU A 26 19.20 2.34 0.28
CA GLU A 26 18.07 3.19 -0.03
C GLU A 26 17.26 3.55 1.22
N ILE A 27 16.99 4.85 1.37
CA ILE A 27 15.97 5.33 2.30
C ILE A 27 14.64 5.36 1.55
N THR A 28 13.70 4.53 1.99
CA THR A 28 12.35 4.41 1.42
C THR A 28 11.33 5.14 2.28
N LEU A 29 10.43 5.93 1.67
CA LEU A 29 9.37 6.64 2.38
C LEU A 29 8.00 6.13 1.92
N PHE A 30 7.23 5.58 2.86
CA PHE A 30 5.79 5.36 2.66
C PHE A 30 5.02 6.54 3.25
N LYS A 31 4.33 7.30 2.40
CA LYS A 31 3.44 8.37 2.84
C LYS A 31 1.99 7.92 2.74
N SER A 32 1.33 7.81 3.89
CA SER A 32 -0.11 7.55 3.97
C SER A 32 -0.91 8.81 4.30
N VAL A 33 -2.09 8.90 3.70
CA VAL A 33 -3.14 9.88 3.99
C VAL A 33 -4.49 9.21 4.36
N GLY A 34 -4.55 7.87 4.30
CA GLY A 34 -5.79 7.09 4.38
C GLY A 34 -6.55 7.03 3.05
N PHE A 35 -7.17 5.89 2.74
CA PHE A 35 -8.01 5.74 1.56
C PHE A 35 -9.27 4.93 1.89
N ALA A 36 -10.45 5.36 1.43
CA ALA A 36 -11.73 4.77 1.82
C ALA A 36 -11.87 3.26 1.49
N LEU A 37 -11.08 2.75 0.55
CA LEU A 37 -11.00 1.32 0.26
C LEU A 37 -10.55 0.51 1.49
N GLU A 38 -9.59 1.04 2.24
CA GLU A 38 -9.04 0.41 3.43
C GLU A 38 -10.14 0.25 4.50
N ASP A 39 -10.92 1.31 4.72
CA ASP A 39 -12.05 1.30 5.65
C ASP A 39 -13.14 0.30 5.20
N LEU A 40 -13.51 0.33 3.93
CA LEU A 40 -14.55 -0.54 3.37
C LEU A 40 -14.19 -2.02 3.51
N VAL A 41 -12.96 -2.40 3.16
CA VAL A 41 -12.52 -3.81 3.22
C VAL A 41 -12.51 -4.30 4.67
N VAL A 42 -12.05 -3.48 5.61
CA VAL A 42 -12.07 -3.84 7.04
C VAL A 42 -13.50 -3.97 7.56
N ALA A 43 -14.39 -3.04 7.22
CA ALA A 43 -15.80 -3.11 7.61
C ALA A 43 -16.49 -4.37 7.08
N ALA A 44 -16.25 -4.71 5.80
CA ALA A 44 -16.78 -5.92 5.20
C ALA A 44 -16.24 -7.19 5.88
N LEU A 45 -14.94 -7.25 6.18
CA LEU A 45 -14.35 -8.37 6.90
C LEU A 45 -14.98 -8.58 8.29
N LEU A 46 -15.20 -7.49 9.03
CA LEU A 46 -15.86 -7.56 10.34
C LEU A 46 -17.32 -8.00 10.22
N TYR A 47 -18.06 -7.42 9.29
CA TYR A 47 -19.45 -7.80 9.04
C TYR A 47 -19.57 -9.30 8.72
N GLU A 48 -18.73 -9.82 7.83
CA GLU A 48 -18.74 -11.23 7.46
C GLU A 48 -18.32 -12.16 8.60
N ARG A 49 -17.39 -11.73 9.46
CA ARG A 49 -17.02 -12.51 10.66
C ARG A 49 -18.20 -12.66 11.61
N GLU A 50 -18.91 -11.57 11.90
CA GLU A 50 -20.06 -11.61 12.80
C GLU A 50 -21.29 -12.29 12.18
N ARG A 51 -21.46 -12.20 10.86
CA ARG A 51 -22.55 -12.90 10.15
C ARG A 51 -22.39 -14.44 10.19
N ASN A 52 -21.15 -14.93 10.27
CA ASN A 52 -20.82 -16.35 10.25
C ASN A 52 -20.54 -16.94 11.65
N ASN A 53 -20.67 -16.14 12.72
CA ASN A 53 -20.63 -16.56 14.13
C ASN A 53 -22.05 -16.80 14.67
#